data_AF-A0A3N5T8X7-F1
#
_entry.id   AF-A0A3N5T8X7-F1
#
_cell.length_a   1.000
_cell.length_b   1.000
_cell.length_c   1.000
_cell.angle_alpha   90.00
_cell.angle_beta   90.00
_cell.angle_gamma   90.00
#
_symmetry.space_group_name_H-M   'P 1'
#
loop_
_entity.id
_entity.type
_entity.pdbx_description
1 polymer ?
#
loop_
_entity_poly.entity_id
_entity_poly.type
_entity_poly.pdbx_seq_one_letter_code
_entity_poly.pdbx_strand_id
1 'polypeptide(L)'
;MEIEKAIGDLLRKNRMTLSAAESCTGGLVCDRITNVSGSSAYFEGGIVSYTIKAKAKHLGIPAKYIERYGVVSPQVAKRMAEGVRRAFRTTFGLSTTGVAGPAGGTRKTPVGTVFIALSDENGTRVEKLFLKGTRRKIKEAAAEKCLQLLYDRFVPVPGTQGAGSQRAATGDISNRIEELRQSKKSKIVLIRKTSQGILDGKERLGIFPASFNPPTLAHLALVKEAGGQGKLDEILLLLDIRAMDKKPVEAEFGDRLRMLKKVFGRDPKISIGLSNHGLFLDKIEPLRDVYPDPIE
;
A
#
# COMPACT_ATOMS: atom_id res chain seq x y z
N MET A 1 16.61 -14.53 1.40
CA MET A 1 16.53 -14.37 -0.08
C MET A 1 16.71 -12.90 -0.37
N GLU A 2 17.73 -12.52 -1.12
CA GLU A 2 17.96 -11.11 -1.49
C GLU A 2 16.83 -10.61 -2.39
N ILE A 3 16.37 -9.38 -2.13
CA ILE A 3 15.16 -8.80 -2.75
C ILE A 3 15.30 -8.66 -4.27
N GLU A 4 16.51 -8.44 -4.76
CA GLU A 4 16.86 -8.28 -6.16
C GLU A 4 16.60 -9.57 -6.93
N LYS A 5 17.01 -10.72 -6.38
CA LYS A 5 16.75 -12.02 -7.00
C LYS A 5 15.24 -12.27 -7.10
N ALA A 6 14.51 -11.95 -6.04
CA ALA A 6 13.06 -12.12 -6.01
C ALA A 6 12.36 -11.23 -7.05
N ILE A 7 12.76 -9.96 -7.16
CA ILE A 7 12.29 -9.03 -8.20
C ILE A 7 12.60 -9.59 -9.60
N GLY A 8 13.83 -10.06 -9.83
CA GLY A 8 14.23 -10.61 -11.12
C GLY A 8 13.39 -11.84 -11.51
N ASP A 9 13.16 -12.76 -10.58
CA ASP A 9 12.33 -13.95 -10.79
C ASP A 9 10.87 -13.57 -11.12
N LEU A 10 10.31 -12.56 -10.43
CA LEU A 10 8.96 -12.05 -10.68
C LEU A 10 8.83 -11.36 -12.04
N LEU A 11 9.80 -10.52 -12.42
CA LEU A 11 9.79 -9.80 -13.69
C LEU A 11 9.90 -10.78 -14.86
N ARG A 12 10.81 -11.76 -14.80
CA ARG A 12 10.93 -12.81 -15.83
C ARG A 12 9.66 -13.62 -15.96
N LYS A 13 9.09 -14.08 -14.83
CA LYS A 13 7.87 -14.88 -14.81
C LYS A 13 6.70 -14.17 -15.50
N ASN A 14 6.59 -12.85 -15.33
CA ASN A 14 5.51 -12.04 -15.89
C ASN A 14 5.87 -11.36 -17.23
N ARG A 15 7.07 -11.61 -17.78
CA ARG A 15 7.60 -10.96 -19.00
C ARG A 15 7.55 -9.43 -18.92
N MET A 16 7.87 -8.88 -17.75
CA MET A 16 7.86 -7.44 -17.49
C MET A 16 9.28 -6.89 -17.45
N THR A 17 9.44 -5.64 -17.88
CA THR A 17 10.74 -4.96 -17.96
C THR A 17 10.83 -3.77 -17.01
N LEU A 18 12.05 -3.38 -16.66
CA LEU A 18 12.36 -2.37 -15.65
C LEU A 18 13.45 -1.40 -16.16
N SER A 19 13.29 -0.13 -15.83
CA SER A 19 14.36 0.89 -15.91
C SER A 19 14.39 1.76 -14.65
N ALA A 20 15.50 2.48 -14.43
CA ALA A 20 15.68 3.30 -13.23
C ALA A 20 16.33 4.67 -13.50
N ALA A 21 15.76 5.74 -12.92
CA ALA A 21 16.32 7.09 -12.93
C ALA A 21 16.86 7.47 -11.55
N GLU A 22 18.17 7.58 -11.42
CA GLU A 22 18.82 7.81 -10.14
C GLU A 22 19.39 9.22 -10.02
N SER A 23 19.20 9.86 -8.87
CA SER A 23 19.90 11.10 -8.53
C SER A 23 20.76 10.86 -7.28
N CYS A 24 20.17 10.85 -6.09
CA CYS A 24 20.95 10.76 -4.85
C CYS A 24 21.68 9.42 -4.66
N THR A 25 21.14 8.32 -5.19
CA THR A 25 21.74 6.98 -5.12
C THR A 25 22.87 6.77 -6.12
N GLY A 26 22.91 7.54 -7.20
CA GLY A 26 24.06 7.63 -8.11
C GLY A 26 24.45 6.32 -8.81
N GLY A 27 23.47 5.49 -9.18
CA GLY A 27 23.69 4.21 -9.89
C GLY A 27 23.55 2.97 -9.00
N LEU A 28 23.34 3.14 -7.69
CA LEU A 28 23.27 2.03 -6.74
C LEU A 28 22.04 1.13 -6.94
N VAL A 29 20.92 1.67 -7.45
CA VAL A 29 19.76 0.82 -7.79
C VAL A 29 20.09 -0.05 -8.99
N CYS A 30 20.71 0.53 -10.03
CA CYS A 30 21.15 -0.21 -11.21
C CYS A 30 22.17 -1.29 -10.84
N ASP A 31 23.22 -0.93 -10.09
CA ASP A 31 24.28 -1.82 -9.60
C ASP A 31 23.71 -3.07 -8.93
N ARG A 32 22.80 -2.88 -7.96
CA ARG A 32 22.14 -3.98 -7.25
C ARG A 32 21.34 -4.89 -8.18
N ILE A 33 20.59 -4.32 -9.12
CA ILE A 33 19.82 -5.11 -10.10
C ILE A 33 20.76 -5.92 -11.01
N THR A 34 21.85 -5.32 -11.48
CA THR A 34 22.79 -5.95 -12.41
C THR A 34 23.64 -7.05 -11.77
N ASN A 35 23.78 -7.05 -10.44
CA ASN A 35 24.43 -8.13 -9.70
C ASN A 35 23.61 -9.43 -9.68
N VAL A 36 22.33 -9.40 -10.12
CA VAL A 36 21.54 -10.61 -10.34
C VAL A 36 21.89 -11.21 -11.71
N SER A 37 22.38 -12.45 -11.73
CA SER A 37 22.65 -13.17 -12.96
C SER A 37 21.40 -13.27 -13.85
N GLY A 38 21.55 -12.98 -15.14
CA GLY A 38 20.44 -12.93 -16.11
C GLY A 38 19.53 -11.70 -15.97
N SER A 39 20.04 -10.61 -15.39
CA SER A 39 19.30 -9.33 -15.26
C SER A 39 18.99 -8.68 -16.60
N SER A 40 19.77 -8.95 -17.65
CA SER A 40 19.51 -8.51 -19.03
C SER A 40 18.17 -8.97 -19.60
N ALA A 41 17.54 -10.00 -19.02
CA ALA A 41 16.22 -10.46 -19.44
C ALA A 41 15.06 -9.55 -19.00
N TYR A 42 15.29 -8.63 -18.08
CA TYR A 42 14.22 -7.76 -17.54
C TYR A 42 14.67 -6.32 -17.24
N PHE A 43 15.97 -6.02 -17.20
CA PHE A 43 16.47 -4.68 -16.91
C PHE A 43 17.06 -4.05 -18.17
N GLU A 44 16.39 -3.02 -18.69
CA GLU A 44 16.76 -2.36 -19.95
C GLU A 44 17.84 -1.28 -19.75
N GLY A 45 18.00 -0.79 -18.52
CA GLY A 45 19.02 0.20 -18.18
C GLY A 45 18.53 1.30 -17.26
N GLY A 46 19.39 2.30 -17.06
CA GLY A 46 19.08 3.42 -16.18
C GLY A 46 19.77 4.72 -16.57
N ILE A 47 19.28 5.82 -16.00
CA ILE A 47 19.82 7.17 -16.19
C ILE A 47 20.17 7.75 -14.83
N VAL A 48 21.46 7.98 -14.60
CA VAL A 48 21.90 8.80 -13.46
C VAL A 48 21.74 10.29 -13.83
N SER A 49 20.62 10.88 -13.43
CA SER A 49 20.22 12.25 -13.75
C SER A 49 20.48 13.20 -12.58
N TYR A 50 21.75 13.37 -12.19
CA TYR A 50 22.11 14.13 -10.98
C TYR A 50 21.71 15.62 -11.05
N THR A 51 21.93 16.27 -12.19
CA THR A 51 21.70 17.71 -12.38
C THR A 51 20.31 18.02 -12.96
N ILE A 52 19.85 19.26 -12.81
CA ILE A 52 18.62 19.76 -13.45
C ILE A 52 18.70 19.59 -14.97
N LYS A 53 19.85 19.92 -15.58
CA LYS A 53 20.12 19.74 -17.02
C LYS A 53 19.95 18.28 -17.45
N ALA A 54 20.47 17.33 -16.67
CA ALA A 54 20.33 15.91 -16.97
C ALA A 54 18.87 15.44 -16.87
N LYS A 55 18.13 15.88 -15.83
CA LYS A 55 16.69 15.60 -15.68
C LYS A 55 15.87 16.15 -16.85
N ALA A 56 16.20 17.35 -17.32
CA ALA A 56 15.54 17.94 -18.49
C ALA A 56 15.85 17.19 -19.78
N LYS A 57 17.14 16.98 -20.07
CA LYS A 57 17.59 16.37 -21.33
C LYS A 57 17.14 14.92 -21.48
N HIS A 58 17.28 14.11 -20.43
CA HIS A 58 17.13 12.66 -20.54
C HIS A 58 15.78 12.14 -20.05
N LEU A 59 15.09 12.87 -19.18
CA LEU A 59 13.81 12.45 -18.60
C LEU A 59 12.64 13.36 -19.03
N GLY A 60 12.91 14.42 -19.81
CA GLY A 60 11.88 15.34 -20.33
C GLY A 60 11.23 16.19 -19.24
N ILE A 61 11.93 16.48 -18.14
CA ILE A 61 11.40 17.30 -17.03
C ILE A 61 11.76 18.77 -17.27
N PRO A 62 10.81 19.66 -17.57
CA PRO A 62 11.13 21.07 -17.86
C PRO A 62 11.83 21.74 -16.68
N ALA A 63 12.83 22.58 -16.94
CA ALA A 63 13.58 23.29 -15.89
C ALA A 63 12.64 24.13 -14.99
N LYS A 64 11.66 24.83 -15.59
CA LYS A 64 10.62 25.59 -14.87
C LYS A 64 9.79 24.73 -13.90
N TYR A 65 9.60 23.45 -14.21
CA TYR A 65 8.90 22.52 -13.31
C TYR A 65 9.76 22.20 -12.08
N ILE A 66 11.05 21.97 -12.30
CA ILE A 66 12.01 21.70 -11.22
C ILE A 66 12.22 22.94 -10.34
N GLU A 67 12.25 24.14 -10.95
CA GLU A 67 12.33 25.41 -10.24
C GLU A 67 11.11 25.61 -9.31
N ARG A 68 9.90 25.35 -9.82
CA ARG A 68 8.66 25.49 -9.05
C ARG A 68 8.57 24.55 -7.85
N TYR A 69 8.95 23.28 -8.01
CA TYR A 69 8.73 22.25 -6.98
C TYR A 69 9.98 21.88 -6.18
N GLY A 70 11.17 22.24 -6.67
CA GLY A 70 12.45 21.81 -6.13
C GLY A 70 12.88 20.42 -6.63
N VAL A 71 14.20 20.21 -6.75
CA VAL A 71 14.82 18.95 -7.20
C VAL A 71 14.51 17.75 -6.31
N VAL A 72 14.25 17.99 -5.02
CA VAL A 72 13.88 16.97 -4.02
C VAL A 72 12.42 17.19 -3.65
N SER A 73 11.53 16.63 -4.46
CA SER A 73 10.08 16.80 -4.33
C SER A 73 9.34 15.56 -4.87
N PRO A 74 8.10 15.29 -4.42
CA PRO A 74 7.33 14.18 -4.95
C PRO A 74 7.01 14.37 -6.44
N GLN A 75 6.87 15.62 -6.89
CA GLN A 75 6.62 15.99 -8.29
C GLN A 75 7.78 15.60 -9.20
N VAL A 76 9.02 15.91 -8.79
CA VAL A 76 10.21 15.58 -9.57
C VAL A 76 10.45 14.07 -9.55
N ALA A 77 10.30 13.39 -8.39
CA ALA A 77 10.40 11.94 -8.32
C ALA A 77 9.41 11.25 -9.26
N LYS A 78 8.13 11.66 -9.24
CA LYS A 78 7.10 11.15 -10.17
C LYS A 78 7.53 11.26 -11.63
N ARG A 79 7.93 12.46 -12.07
CA ARG A 79 8.33 12.69 -13.46
C ARG A 79 9.63 11.97 -13.84
N MET A 80 10.53 11.73 -12.89
CA MET A 80 11.74 10.94 -13.14
C MET A 80 11.39 9.48 -13.45
N ALA A 81 10.53 8.86 -12.62
CA ALA A 81 10.07 7.49 -12.83
C ALA A 81 9.30 7.32 -14.15
N GLU A 82 8.39 8.25 -14.45
CA GLU A 82 7.64 8.25 -15.71
C GLU A 82 8.55 8.51 -16.92
N GLY A 83 9.52 9.42 -16.77
CA GLY A 83 10.46 9.79 -17.82
C GLY A 83 11.36 8.62 -18.22
N VAL A 84 11.91 7.89 -17.24
CA VAL A 84 12.78 6.75 -17.52
C VAL A 84 12.02 5.58 -18.11
N ARG A 85 10.79 5.31 -17.60
CA ARG A 85 9.90 4.30 -18.16
C ARG A 85 9.63 4.55 -19.65
N ARG A 86 9.35 5.80 -20.02
CA ARG A 86 9.16 6.18 -21.43
C ARG A 86 10.44 6.09 -22.25
N ALA A 87 11.59 6.52 -21.71
CA ALA A 87 12.86 6.53 -22.41
C ALA A 87 13.31 5.12 -22.83
N PHE A 88 13.12 4.13 -21.96
CA PHE A 88 13.48 2.73 -22.21
C PHE A 88 12.30 1.85 -22.66
N ARG A 89 11.08 2.40 -22.74
CA ARG A 89 9.84 1.68 -23.08
C ARG A 89 9.60 0.45 -22.19
N THR A 90 9.84 0.59 -20.89
CA THR A 90 9.74 -0.50 -19.93
C THR A 90 8.36 -0.63 -19.29
N THR A 91 8.05 -1.80 -18.72
CA THR A 91 6.84 -1.97 -17.89
C THR A 91 6.88 -1.05 -16.67
N PHE A 92 8.02 -1.02 -15.98
CA PHE A 92 8.23 -0.22 -14.77
C PHE A 92 9.35 0.80 -14.93
N GLY A 93 9.18 1.96 -14.30
CA GLY A 93 10.23 2.94 -14.09
C GLY A 93 10.39 3.27 -12.61
N LEU A 94 11.60 3.12 -12.08
CA LEU A 94 11.95 3.53 -10.73
C LEU A 94 12.63 4.90 -10.72
N SER A 95 12.53 5.63 -9.61
CA SER A 95 13.40 6.79 -9.42
C SER A 95 13.76 7.09 -7.98
N THR A 96 14.88 7.81 -7.82
CA THR A 96 15.36 8.34 -6.53
C THR A 96 15.80 9.79 -6.65
N THR A 97 15.31 10.66 -5.75
CA THR A 97 15.83 12.03 -5.61
C THR A 97 15.81 12.46 -4.15
N GLY A 98 16.90 13.05 -3.66
CA GLY A 98 17.05 13.29 -2.22
C GLY A 98 18.32 14.03 -1.83
N VAL A 99 18.37 14.41 -0.56
CA VAL A 99 19.53 15.06 0.07
C VAL A 99 20.28 14.03 0.90
N ALA A 100 21.32 13.41 0.35
CA ALA A 100 22.11 12.41 1.07
C ALA A 100 23.08 13.00 2.11
N GLY A 101 23.27 14.32 2.15
CA GLY A 101 24.19 14.98 3.09
C GLY A 101 25.67 14.85 2.72
N PRO A 102 26.60 15.22 3.61
CA PRO A 102 26.34 15.84 4.92
C PRO A 102 25.82 17.29 4.79
N ALA A 103 26.07 17.96 3.66
CA ALA A 103 25.56 19.29 3.35
C ALA A 103 24.37 19.26 2.37
N GLY A 104 23.80 20.43 2.05
CA GLY A 104 22.75 20.60 1.04
C GLY A 104 21.32 20.43 1.56
N GLY A 105 21.14 20.20 2.86
CA GLY A 105 19.83 20.24 3.50
C GLY A 105 19.38 21.67 3.78
N THR A 106 18.07 21.89 3.77
CA THR A 106 17.44 23.15 4.22
C THR A 106 16.47 22.85 5.35
N ARG A 107 15.93 23.88 6.01
CA ARG A 107 14.84 23.69 7.00
C ARG A 107 13.62 22.97 6.41
N LYS A 108 13.31 23.22 5.12
CA LYS A 108 12.17 22.59 4.42
C LYS A 108 12.50 21.18 3.90
N THR A 109 13.76 20.92 3.59
CA THR A 109 14.24 19.65 3.03
C THR A 109 15.54 19.26 3.73
N PRO A 110 15.47 18.74 4.96
CA PRO A 110 16.66 18.36 5.71
C PRO A 110 17.42 17.22 5.06
N VAL A 111 18.71 17.08 5.40
CA VAL A 111 19.52 15.90 5.06
C VAL A 111 18.78 14.63 5.50
N GLY A 112 18.79 13.62 4.64
CA GLY A 112 18.02 12.39 4.84
C GLY A 112 16.66 12.39 4.16
N THR A 113 16.18 13.54 3.67
CA THR A 113 14.95 13.59 2.87
C THR A 113 15.19 12.97 1.50
N VAL A 114 14.48 11.88 1.21
CA VAL A 114 14.53 11.19 -0.09
C VAL A 114 13.11 10.93 -0.57
N PHE A 115 12.85 11.14 -1.85
CA PHE A 115 11.66 10.67 -2.54
C PHE A 115 12.04 9.53 -3.46
N ILE A 116 11.28 8.44 -3.39
CA ILE A 116 11.34 7.32 -4.32
C ILE A 116 10.02 7.22 -5.06
N ALA A 117 10.05 6.77 -6.31
CA ALA A 117 8.83 6.55 -7.08
C ALA A 117 8.89 5.31 -7.96
N LEU A 118 7.73 4.71 -8.17
CA LEU A 118 7.49 3.61 -9.10
C LEU A 118 6.38 4.02 -10.06
N SER A 119 6.68 4.03 -11.35
CA SER A 119 5.73 4.27 -12.44
C SER A 119 5.45 2.96 -13.18
N ASP A 120 4.19 2.69 -13.46
CA ASP A 120 3.71 1.61 -14.31
C ASP A 120 2.56 2.10 -15.22
N GLU A 121 1.81 1.19 -15.83
CA GLU A 121 0.64 1.52 -16.65
C GLU A 121 -0.56 2.04 -15.84
N ASN A 122 -0.64 1.73 -14.54
CA ASN A 122 -1.75 2.10 -13.65
C ASN A 122 -1.52 3.45 -12.96
N GLY A 123 -0.32 4.02 -13.09
CA GLY A 123 0.05 5.32 -12.58
C GLY A 123 1.41 5.34 -11.92
N THR A 124 1.63 6.32 -11.04
CA THR A 124 2.92 6.51 -10.38
C THR A 124 2.73 6.67 -8.87
N ARG A 125 3.30 5.74 -8.09
CA ARG A 125 3.35 5.81 -6.62
C ARG A 125 4.64 6.53 -6.21
N VAL A 126 4.53 7.45 -5.26
CA VAL A 126 5.66 8.21 -4.72
C VAL A 126 5.67 8.09 -3.20
N GLU A 127 6.83 7.84 -2.62
CA GLU A 127 7.01 7.80 -1.17
C GLU A 127 8.06 8.79 -0.72
N LYS A 128 7.76 9.48 0.39
CA LYS A 128 8.72 10.33 1.10
C LYS A 128 9.36 9.52 2.22
N LEU A 129 10.67 9.55 2.26
CA LEU A 129 11.49 8.90 3.27
C LEU A 129 12.27 9.95 4.07
N PHE A 130 12.49 9.64 5.34
CA PHE A 130 13.43 10.37 6.19
C PHE A 130 14.45 9.39 6.74
N LEU A 131 15.64 9.39 6.11
CA LEU A 131 16.70 8.40 6.35
C LEU A 131 17.82 9.02 7.19
N LYS A 132 18.35 8.26 8.15
CA LYS A 132 19.40 8.71 9.06
C LYS A 132 20.73 8.04 8.72
N GLY A 133 21.83 8.73 9.03
CA GLY A 133 23.19 8.20 8.92
C GLY A 133 24.07 8.98 7.96
N THR A 134 25.19 8.37 7.58
CA THR A 134 26.14 8.95 6.64
C THR A 134 25.57 9.02 5.22
N ARG A 135 26.21 9.80 4.34
CA ARG A 135 25.86 9.85 2.91
C ARG A 135 25.71 8.45 2.31
N ARG A 136 26.65 7.55 2.60
CA ARG A 136 26.62 6.17 2.08
C ARG A 136 25.40 5.40 2.61
N LYS A 137 25.15 5.43 3.93
CA LYS A 137 24.00 4.75 4.55
C LYS A 137 22.66 5.26 4.01
N ILE A 138 22.53 6.57 3.79
CA ILE A 138 21.31 7.15 3.20
C ILE A 138 21.12 6.66 1.76
N LYS A 139 22.19 6.58 0.96
CA LYS A 139 22.12 6.04 -0.41
C LYS A 139 21.69 4.58 -0.43
N GLU A 140 22.29 3.75 0.43
CA GLU A 140 21.97 2.32 0.55
C GLU A 140 20.52 2.10 0.97
N ALA A 141 20.07 2.79 2.03
CA ALA A 141 18.69 2.69 2.48
C ALA A 141 17.68 3.21 1.46
N ALA A 142 18.03 4.26 0.70
CA ALA A 142 17.19 4.76 -0.38
C ALA A 142 17.07 3.73 -1.53
N ALA A 143 18.17 3.10 -1.92
CA ALA A 143 18.16 2.06 -2.95
C ALA A 143 17.34 0.84 -2.49
N GLU A 144 17.51 0.40 -1.23
CA GLU A 144 16.73 -0.66 -0.62
C GLU A 144 15.23 -0.38 -0.66
N LYS A 145 14.81 0.80 -0.17
CA LYS A 145 13.39 1.18 -0.17
C LYS A 145 12.83 1.33 -1.59
N CYS A 146 13.65 1.76 -2.55
CA CYS A 146 13.24 1.86 -3.95
C CYS A 146 12.98 0.47 -4.57
N LEU A 147 13.84 -0.51 -4.29
CA LEU A 147 13.63 -1.90 -4.71
C LEU A 147 12.45 -2.54 -3.97
N GLN A 148 12.30 -2.27 -2.67
CA GLN A 148 11.14 -2.71 -1.90
C GLN A 148 9.83 -2.19 -2.48
N LEU A 149 9.79 -0.93 -2.93
CA LEU A 149 8.61 -0.34 -3.58
C LEU A 149 8.20 -1.12 -4.85
N LEU A 150 9.17 -1.62 -5.61
CA LEU A 150 8.90 -2.50 -6.76
C LEU A 150 8.49 -3.90 -6.31
N TYR A 151 9.15 -4.47 -5.30
CA TYR A 151 8.77 -5.79 -4.80
C TYR A 151 7.32 -5.82 -4.29
N ASP A 152 6.92 -4.77 -3.56
CA ASP A 152 5.56 -4.51 -3.06
C ASP A 152 4.51 -4.35 -4.17
N ARG A 153 4.93 -4.18 -5.44
CA ARG A 153 4.05 -4.19 -6.60
C ARG A 153 3.57 -5.59 -6.96
N PHE A 154 4.40 -6.60 -6.68
CA PHE A 154 4.20 -8.01 -7.05
C PHE A 154 3.83 -8.88 -5.88
N VAL A 155 4.50 -8.65 -4.75
CA VAL A 155 4.02 -9.13 -3.47
C VAL A 155 2.89 -8.22 -3.11
N PRO A 156 1.66 -8.72 -3.11
CA PRO A 156 0.54 -7.83 -2.98
C PRO A 156 0.64 -7.26 -1.55
N VAL A 157 0.97 -5.97 -1.40
CA VAL A 157 0.75 -5.28 -0.13
C VAL A 157 -0.75 -5.32 0.07
N PRO A 158 -1.28 -5.87 1.16
CA PRO A 158 -2.72 -5.77 1.39
C PRO A 158 -3.14 -4.31 1.32
N GLY A 159 -4.06 -4.00 0.41
CA GLY A 159 -4.62 -2.65 0.27
C GLY A 159 -4.09 -1.76 -0.86
N THR A 160 -3.20 -2.18 -1.76
CA THR A 160 -2.91 -1.36 -2.96
C THR A 160 -2.68 -2.18 -4.22
N GLN A 161 -3.73 -2.34 -5.02
CA GLN A 161 -3.71 -2.05 -6.46
C GLN A 161 -5.11 -2.15 -7.09
N GLY A 162 -5.44 -1.17 -7.94
CA GLY A 162 -6.63 -1.21 -8.80
C GLY A 162 -7.37 0.11 -8.95
N ALA A 163 -6.67 1.24 -9.13
CA ALA A 163 -7.27 2.45 -9.69
C ALA A 163 -7.44 2.27 -11.22
N GLY A 164 -8.15 1.22 -11.61
CA GLY A 164 -8.53 0.90 -12.99
C GLY A 164 -9.97 0.39 -13.10
N SER A 165 -10.59 -0.01 -11.99
CA SER A 165 -12.02 -0.38 -11.92
C SER A 165 -12.80 0.32 -10.80
N GLN A 166 -12.16 1.21 -10.01
CA GLN A 166 -12.75 1.76 -8.78
C GLN A 166 -13.35 3.17 -8.86
N ARG A 167 -13.56 3.76 -10.04
CA ARG A 167 -14.36 5.00 -10.10
C ARG A 167 -15.85 4.77 -9.82
N ALA A 168 -16.34 3.53 -9.89
CA ALA A 168 -17.71 3.18 -9.48
C ALA A 168 -17.83 2.79 -7.99
N ALA A 169 -16.82 2.14 -7.38
CA ALA A 169 -16.95 1.52 -6.05
C ALA A 169 -16.52 2.40 -4.85
N THR A 170 -15.76 3.48 -5.05
CA THR A 170 -15.29 4.36 -3.94
C THR A 170 -16.32 5.41 -3.51
N GLY A 171 -17.25 5.80 -4.41
CA GLY A 171 -18.43 6.60 -4.03
C GLY A 171 -19.41 5.82 -3.15
N ASP A 172 -19.58 4.52 -3.43
CA ASP A 172 -20.50 3.63 -2.73
C ASP A 172 -20.13 3.43 -1.24
N ILE A 173 -18.86 3.22 -0.92
CA ILE A 173 -18.45 2.99 0.48
C ILE A 173 -18.59 4.24 1.34
N SER A 174 -18.23 5.42 0.81
CA SER A 174 -18.36 6.69 1.56
C SER A 174 -19.82 7.02 1.85
N ASN A 175 -20.70 6.82 0.87
CA ASN A 175 -22.14 6.98 1.03
C ASN A 175 -22.70 5.99 2.06
N ARG A 176 -22.32 4.71 1.99
CA ARG A 176 -22.71 3.69 2.98
C ARG A 176 -22.24 4.00 4.40
N ILE A 177 -21.06 4.59 4.57
CA ILE A 177 -20.56 5.04 5.88
C ILE A 177 -21.41 6.21 6.40
N GLU A 178 -21.78 7.14 5.52
CA GLU A 178 -22.60 8.30 5.87
C GLU A 178 -24.04 7.88 6.23
N GLU A 179 -24.65 6.96 5.47
CA GLU A 179 -25.94 6.35 5.77
C GLU A 179 -25.94 5.64 7.13
N LEU A 180 -24.87 4.86 7.43
CA LEU A 180 -24.70 4.22 8.72
C LEU A 180 -24.60 5.25 9.87
N ARG A 181 -23.91 6.38 9.64
CA ARG A 181 -23.78 7.46 10.63
C ARG A 181 -25.11 8.14 10.92
N GLN A 182 -25.96 8.30 9.90
CA GLN A 182 -27.26 8.97 9.99
C GLN A 182 -28.38 8.06 10.51
N SER A 183 -28.23 6.73 10.38
CA SER A 183 -29.23 5.78 10.88
C SER A 183 -29.35 5.78 12.40
N LYS A 184 -30.59 5.90 12.89
CA LYS A 184 -30.95 5.71 14.31
C LYS A 184 -31.20 4.24 14.68
N LYS A 185 -31.46 3.38 13.69
CA LYS A 185 -31.60 1.93 13.89
C LYS A 185 -30.23 1.27 13.78
N SER A 186 -30.04 0.18 14.53
CA SER A 186 -28.85 -0.65 14.39
C SER A 186 -28.79 -1.23 12.98
N LYS A 187 -27.63 -1.13 12.35
CA LYS A 187 -27.38 -1.54 10.97
C LYS A 187 -25.96 -2.05 10.83
N ILE A 188 -25.82 -3.09 10.00
CA ILE A 188 -24.53 -3.63 9.59
C ILE A 188 -24.41 -3.53 8.07
N VAL A 189 -23.25 -3.09 7.60
CA VAL A 189 -22.93 -3.10 6.16
C VAL A 189 -21.65 -3.88 5.94
N LEU A 190 -21.70 -4.88 5.06
CA LEU A 190 -20.49 -5.53 4.56
C LEU A 190 -19.80 -4.62 3.56
N ILE A 191 -18.56 -4.28 3.87
CA ILE A 191 -17.64 -3.59 2.96
C ILE A 191 -16.74 -4.58 2.23
N ARG A 192 -16.70 -5.83 2.70
CA ARG A 192 -16.13 -6.98 2.03
C ARG A 192 -16.84 -8.23 2.54
N LYS A 193 -17.52 -8.96 1.65
CA LYS A 193 -17.90 -10.36 1.87
C LYS A 193 -16.82 -11.26 1.27
N THR A 194 -16.46 -12.32 1.97
CA THR A 194 -15.51 -13.29 1.44
C THR A 194 -16.17 -14.25 0.44
N SER A 195 -15.39 -14.81 -0.48
CA SER A 195 -15.88 -15.70 -1.54
C SER A 195 -15.79 -17.19 -1.20
N GLN A 196 -15.20 -17.55 -0.06
CA GLN A 196 -15.12 -18.94 0.45
C GLN A 196 -15.79 -19.08 1.83
N GLY A 197 -16.68 -18.14 2.16
CA GLY A 197 -17.39 -18.09 3.44
C GLY A 197 -18.75 -18.76 3.34
N ILE A 198 -19.73 -18.26 4.09
CA ILE A 198 -21.09 -18.78 4.15
C ILE A 198 -21.78 -18.54 2.80
N LEU A 199 -22.15 -19.65 2.14
CA LEU A 199 -22.81 -19.64 0.84
C LEU A 199 -24.30 -20.00 0.99
N ASP A 200 -24.66 -21.05 1.72
CA ASP A 200 -26.01 -21.66 1.68
C ASP A 200 -26.61 -22.13 3.05
N GLY A 201 -26.10 -21.63 4.19
CA GLY A 201 -26.86 -21.62 5.46
C GLY A 201 -26.65 -22.80 6.44
N LYS A 202 -25.55 -23.55 6.35
CA LYS A 202 -25.14 -24.55 7.37
C LYS A 202 -23.75 -24.33 7.94
N GLU A 203 -23.16 -23.18 7.64
CA GLU A 203 -21.79 -22.82 7.94
C GLU A 203 -21.68 -21.96 9.21
N ARG A 204 -20.56 -22.10 9.93
CA ARG A 204 -20.32 -21.46 11.23
C ARG A 204 -19.70 -20.08 11.04
N LEU A 205 -20.42 -19.03 11.44
CA LEU A 205 -19.93 -17.65 11.47
C LEU A 205 -19.28 -17.30 12.82
N GLY A 206 -18.01 -16.91 12.83
CA GLY A 206 -17.40 -16.25 13.99
C GLY A 206 -17.46 -14.75 13.85
N ILE A 207 -17.97 -14.04 14.87
CA ILE A 207 -18.05 -12.58 14.85
C ILE A 207 -17.05 -11.99 15.83
N PHE A 208 -16.13 -11.18 15.34
CA PHE A 208 -15.16 -10.46 16.16
C PHE A 208 -15.46 -8.97 16.16
N PRO A 209 -15.80 -8.40 17.33
CA PRO A 209 -16.06 -6.98 17.45
C PRO A 209 -14.75 -6.20 17.30
N ALA A 210 -14.81 -5.03 16.68
CA ALA A 210 -13.66 -4.17 16.57
C ALA A 210 -13.48 -3.27 17.79
N SER A 211 -12.97 -3.86 18.84
CA SER A 211 -12.08 -3.14 19.74
C SER A 211 -10.72 -2.81 19.09
N PHE A 212 -10.46 -3.21 17.83
CA PHE A 212 -9.20 -2.98 17.13
C PHE A 212 -8.77 -1.51 17.19
N ASN A 213 -7.76 -1.20 18.01
CA ASN A 213 -7.03 0.06 17.98
C ASN A 213 -5.58 -0.24 17.63
N PRO A 214 -5.21 0.04 16.38
CA PRO A 214 -4.76 -0.94 15.38
C PRO A 214 -5.00 -2.46 15.63
N PRO A 215 -5.07 -3.30 14.58
CA PRO A 215 -4.89 -4.75 14.75
C PRO A 215 -3.50 -5.06 15.33
N THR A 216 -3.45 -5.96 16.30
CA THR A 216 -2.21 -6.39 16.98
C THR A 216 -1.87 -7.84 16.66
N LEU A 217 -0.68 -8.31 17.03
CA LEU A 217 -0.29 -9.73 16.89
C LEU A 217 -1.26 -10.67 17.63
N ALA A 218 -1.85 -10.24 18.74
CA ALA A 218 -2.86 -11.03 19.47
C ALA A 218 -4.13 -11.23 18.64
N HIS A 219 -4.60 -10.18 17.96
CA HIS A 219 -5.75 -10.27 17.07
C HIS A 219 -5.48 -11.22 15.89
N LEU A 220 -4.27 -11.17 15.32
CA LEU A 220 -3.85 -12.09 14.26
C LEU A 220 -3.85 -13.55 14.74
N ALA A 221 -3.29 -13.81 15.92
CA ALA A 221 -3.23 -15.15 16.50
C ALA A 221 -4.64 -15.70 16.75
N LEU A 222 -5.51 -14.89 17.33
CA LEU A 222 -6.88 -15.30 17.67
C LEU A 222 -7.75 -15.53 16.42
N VAL A 223 -7.61 -14.70 15.38
CA VAL A 223 -8.30 -14.95 14.09
C VAL A 223 -7.77 -16.21 13.41
N LYS A 224 -6.45 -16.43 13.43
CA LYS A 224 -5.82 -17.64 12.88
C LYS A 224 -6.29 -18.89 13.61
N GLU A 225 -6.37 -18.84 14.94
CA GLU A 225 -6.81 -19.97 15.76
C GLU A 225 -8.30 -20.26 15.58
N ALA A 226 -9.12 -19.22 15.51
CA ALA A 226 -10.55 -19.36 15.26
C ALA A 226 -10.84 -19.99 13.88
N GLY A 227 -10.04 -19.65 12.86
CA GLY A 227 -10.13 -20.27 11.53
C GLY A 227 -9.55 -21.69 11.45
N GLY A 228 -8.66 -22.05 12.37
CA GLY A 228 -8.00 -23.36 12.46
C GLY A 228 -8.75 -24.35 13.38
N GLN A 229 -8.65 -24.15 14.70
CA GLN A 229 -9.28 -25.03 15.70
C GLN A 229 -10.79 -24.79 15.84
N GLY A 230 -11.27 -23.57 15.60
CA GLY A 230 -12.68 -23.21 15.80
C GLY A 230 -13.66 -23.79 14.77
N LYS A 231 -13.15 -24.46 13.72
CA LYS A 231 -13.93 -24.97 12.57
C LYS A 231 -14.91 -23.93 12.03
N LEU A 232 -14.49 -22.67 11.99
CA LEU A 232 -15.29 -21.59 11.42
C LEU A 232 -15.11 -21.56 9.91
N ASP A 233 -16.23 -21.42 9.22
CA ASP A 233 -16.28 -21.30 7.76
C ASP A 233 -16.07 -19.85 7.34
N GLU A 234 -16.59 -18.92 8.13
CA GLU A 234 -16.39 -17.50 7.93
C GLU A 234 -16.14 -16.76 9.25
N ILE A 235 -15.30 -15.73 9.18
CA ILE A 235 -15.00 -14.84 10.29
C ILE A 235 -15.39 -13.41 9.87
N LEU A 236 -16.37 -12.82 10.55
CA LEU A 236 -16.76 -11.42 10.35
C LEU A 236 -16.02 -10.52 11.35
N LEU A 237 -15.15 -9.66 10.83
CA LEU A 237 -14.55 -8.57 11.60
C LEU A 237 -15.44 -7.33 11.50
N LEU A 238 -16.05 -6.93 12.62
CA LEU A 238 -17.10 -5.91 12.64
C LEU A 238 -16.61 -4.59 13.26
N LEU A 239 -16.38 -3.57 12.44
CA LEU A 239 -15.88 -2.25 12.87
C LEU A 239 -16.98 -1.27 13.25
N ASP A 240 -16.95 -0.81 14.50
CA ASP A 240 -17.92 0.16 15.00
C ASP A 240 -17.54 1.59 14.56
N ILE A 241 -18.48 2.28 13.91
CA ILE A 241 -18.31 3.70 13.51
C ILE A 241 -18.52 4.66 14.69
N ARG A 242 -19.18 4.22 15.77
CA ARG A 242 -19.38 4.97 17.02
C ARG A 242 -18.71 4.19 18.15
N ALA A 243 -17.73 4.82 18.80
CA ALA A 243 -17.16 4.27 20.03
C ALA A 243 -18.05 4.68 21.21
N MET A 244 -18.76 3.72 21.80
CA MET A 244 -19.44 3.92 23.09
C MET A 244 -18.39 3.84 24.21
N ASP A 245 -18.35 4.86 25.07
CA ASP A 245 -17.65 4.87 26.37
C ASP A 245 -16.14 4.58 26.37
N LYS A 246 -15.42 4.93 25.29
CA LYS A 246 -13.95 4.75 25.21
C LYS A 246 -13.22 6.08 25.11
N LYS A 247 -12.11 6.19 25.85
CA LYS A 247 -11.11 7.26 25.73
C LYS A 247 -10.67 7.44 24.26
N PRO A 248 -10.15 8.63 23.87
CA PRO A 248 -9.80 8.92 22.49
C PRO A 248 -8.92 7.82 21.89
N VAL A 249 -9.35 7.29 20.75
CA VAL A 249 -8.66 6.22 20.03
C VAL A 249 -7.42 6.82 19.37
N GLU A 250 -6.25 6.17 19.46
CA GLU A 250 -4.99 6.67 18.91
C GLU A 250 -5.01 6.81 17.38
N ALA A 251 -5.72 5.92 16.69
CA ALA A 251 -5.88 5.95 15.23
C ALA A 251 -7.31 6.36 14.84
N GLU A 252 -7.42 7.25 13.85
CA GLU A 252 -8.73 7.65 13.31
C GLU A 252 -9.47 6.44 12.69
N PHE A 253 -10.81 6.52 12.64
CA PHE A 253 -11.64 5.45 12.06
C PHE A 253 -11.19 5.05 10.65
N GLY A 254 -10.85 6.03 9.81
CA GLY A 254 -10.36 5.78 8.46
C GLY A 254 -9.01 5.04 8.42
N ASP A 255 -8.13 5.28 9.37
CA ASP A 255 -6.87 4.54 9.53
C ASP A 255 -7.13 3.12 10.01
N ARG A 256 -7.99 2.94 11.01
CA ARG A 256 -8.38 1.62 11.54
C ARG A 256 -9.01 0.74 10.46
N LEU A 257 -9.90 1.30 9.65
CA LEU A 257 -10.52 0.63 8.51
C LEU A 257 -9.48 0.22 7.46
N ARG A 258 -8.56 1.13 7.13
CA ARG A 258 -7.44 0.84 6.22
C ARG A 258 -6.56 -0.27 6.77
N MET A 259 -6.26 -0.26 8.07
CA MET A 259 -5.48 -1.29 8.72
C MET A 259 -6.19 -2.65 8.74
N LEU A 260 -7.49 -2.70 9.02
CA LEU A 260 -8.25 -3.96 8.96
C LEU A 260 -8.28 -4.55 7.55
N LYS A 261 -8.56 -3.72 6.54
CA LYS A 261 -8.48 -4.13 5.14
C LYS A 261 -7.06 -4.60 4.78
N LYS A 262 -6.03 -3.98 5.35
CA LYS A 262 -4.63 -4.36 5.16
C LYS A 262 -4.27 -5.65 5.90
N VAL A 263 -4.80 -5.91 7.08
CA VAL A 263 -4.38 -7.12 7.83
C VAL A 263 -5.16 -8.35 7.37
N PHE A 264 -6.46 -8.19 7.10
CA PHE A 264 -7.37 -9.32 6.91
C PHE A 264 -8.11 -9.34 5.56
N GLY A 265 -8.07 -8.25 4.80
CA GLY A 265 -8.89 -8.08 3.59
C GLY A 265 -8.55 -8.99 2.40
N ARG A 266 -7.61 -9.93 2.55
CA ARG A 266 -7.30 -10.96 1.56
C ARG A 266 -7.47 -12.38 2.06
N ASP A 267 -7.79 -12.54 3.34
CA ASP A 267 -8.05 -13.86 3.88
C ASP A 267 -9.35 -14.39 3.25
N PRO A 268 -9.36 -15.59 2.67
CA PRO A 268 -10.51 -16.15 1.99
C PRO A 268 -11.62 -16.60 2.94
N LYS A 269 -11.39 -16.58 4.26
CA LYS A 269 -12.42 -16.85 5.27
C LYS A 269 -12.90 -15.60 5.99
N ILE A 270 -12.32 -14.42 5.74
CA ILE A 270 -12.65 -13.22 6.53
C ILE A 270 -13.55 -12.25 5.77
N SER A 271 -14.68 -11.89 6.36
CA SER A 271 -15.49 -10.74 5.95
C SER A 271 -15.21 -9.53 6.83
N ILE A 272 -15.45 -8.34 6.29
CA ILE A 272 -15.30 -7.08 7.01
C ILE A 272 -16.63 -6.32 6.94
N GLY A 273 -17.19 -6.04 8.10
CA GLY A 273 -18.42 -5.29 8.27
C GLY A 273 -18.20 -3.99 9.03
N LEU A 274 -19.13 -3.06 8.87
CA LEU A 274 -19.25 -1.85 9.68
C LEU A 274 -20.55 -1.89 10.47
N SER A 275 -20.52 -1.47 11.74
CA SER A 275 -21.70 -1.35 12.61
C SER A 275 -21.83 0.08 13.14
N ASN A 276 -23.06 0.60 13.20
CA ASN A 276 -23.34 1.90 13.82
C ASN A 276 -23.65 1.84 15.33
N HIS A 277 -23.68 0.64 15.91
CA HIS A 277 -23.82 0.40 17.35
C HIS A 277 -22.60 -0.34 17.92
N GLY A 278 -22.27 -0.08 19.18
CA GLY A 278 -21.11 -0.67 19.87
C GLY A 278 -21.43 -1.96 20.64
N LEU A 279 -22.65 -2.09 21.17
CA LEU A 279 -23.06 -3.24 21.97
C LEU A 279 -23.29 -4.47 21.09
N PHE A 280 -22.98 -5.66 21.62
CA PHE A 280 -23.15 -6.92 20.90
C PHE A 280 -24.61 -7.30 20.70
N LEU A 281 -25.46 -7.08 21.71
CA LEU A 281 -26.89 -7.40 21.64
C LEU A 281 -27.56 -6.62 20.50
N ASP A 282 -27.18 -5.35 20.32
CA ASP A 282 -27.67 -4.48 19.25
C ASP A 282 -27.28 -4.95 17.85
N LYS A 283 -26.30 -5.87 17.74
CA LYS A 283 -25.78 -6.36 16.45
C LYS A 283 -26.47 -7.64 15.99
N ILE A 284 -27.20 -8.34 16.86
CA ILE A 284 -27.79 -9.65 16.54
C ILE A 284 -28.85 -9.54 15.44
N GLU A 285 -29.81 -8.63 15.56
CA GLU A 285 -30.86 -8.47 14.54
C GLU A 285 -30.28 -8.00 13.19
N PRO A 286 -29.45 -6.95 13.10
CA PRO A 286 -28.87 -6.52 11.82
C PRO A 286 -27.92 -7.53 11.18
N LEU A 287 -27.38 -8.50 11.93
CA LEU A 287 -26.59 -9.58 11.35
C LEU A 287 -27.46 -10.50 10.49
N ARG A 288 -28.73 -10.72 10.88
CA ARG A 288 -29.68 -11.54 10.11
C ARG A 288 -30.03 -10.89 8.78
N ASP A 289 -30.03 -9.55 8.70
CA ASP A 289 -30.24 -8.84 7.43
C ASP A 289 -29.11 -9.09 6.41
N VAL A 290 -27.93 -9.47 6.92
CA VAL A 290 -26.70 -9.60 6.14
C VAL A 290 -26.30 -11.07 5.92
N TYR A 291 -26.74 -11.94 6.83
CA TYR A 291 -26.62 -13.39 6.80
C TYR A 291 -28.02 -13.97 7.11
N PRO A 292 -28.87 -14.15 6.08
CA PRO A 292 -30.31 -14.41 6.25
C PRO A 292 -30.69 -15.82 6.71
N ASP A 293 -29.73 -16.76 6.83
CA ASP A 293 -29.99 -18.12 7.29
C ASP A 293 -29.68 -18.29 8.79
N PRO A 294 -30.38 -19.18 9.51
CA PRO A 294 -30.21 -19.32 10.95
C PRO A 294 -28.80 -19.84 11.28
N ILE A 295 -28.01 -18.95 11.87
CA ILE A 295 -26.76 -19.28 12.57
C ILE A 295 -27.16 -20.15 13.78
N GLU A 296 -26.90 -21.46 13.73
CA GLU A 296 -26.90 -22.32 14.94
C GLU A 296 -25.67 -22.05 15.82
#